data_AF-A0A7W9LAE3-F1
#
_entry.id   AF-A0A7W9LAE3-F1
#
_cell.length_a   1.000
_cell.length_b   1.000
_cell.length_c   1.000
_cell.angle_alpha   90.00
_cell.angle_beta   90.00
_cell.angle_gamma   90.00
#
_symmetry.space_group_name_H-M   'P 1'
#
loop_
_entity.id
_entity.type
_entity.pdbx_description
1 polymer ?
#
loop_
_entity_poly.entity_id
_entity_poly.type
_entity_poly.pdbx_seq_one_letter_code
_entity_poly.pdbx_strand_id
1 'polypeptide(L)'
;MALVELSVVEQPYHAVIEVLSGAKVTDVASRYGVSRQSVHAWVRRYQDGGLAGLADRSHVPKAHPMQTPAAIEALICELRRAHPR
;
A
#
# COMPACT_ATOMS: atom_id res chain seq x y z
N MET A 1 -6.88 -16.25 3.94
CA MET A 1 -5.56 -15.64 4.23
C MET A 1 -5.75 -14.21 4.77
N ALA A 2 -6.42 -14.04 5.91
CA ALA A 2 -6.76 -12.71 6.47
C ALA A 2 -5.81 -12.25 7.62
N LEU A 3 -4.99 -13.17 8.14
CA LEU A 3 -4.13 -12.92 9.31
C LEU A 3 -2.85 -12.13 8.98
N VAL A 4 -2.35 -12.17 7.74
CA VAL A 4 -1.10 -11.47 7.35
C VAL A 4 -1.35 -9.99 7.06
N GLU A 5 -2.49 -9.66 6.42
CA GLU A 5 -2.91 -8.27 6.14
C GLU A 5 -3.06 -7.43 7.41
N LEU A 6 -3.52 -8.03 8.51
CA LEU A 6 -3.67 -7.31 9.78
C LEU A 6 -2.31 -6.83 10.31
N SER A 7 -1.25 -7.66 10.23
CA SER A 7 0.10 -7.29 10.71
C SER A 7 0.73 -6.13 9.94
N VAL A 8 0.46 -6.01 8.63
CA VAL A 8 1.00 -4.94 7.79
C VAL A 8 0.34 -3.60 8.11
N VAL A 9 -0.95 -3.60 8.51
CA VAL A 9 -1.70 -2.38 8.86
C VAL A 9 -1.58 -2.05 10.36
N GLU A 10 -1.39 -3.04 11.22
CA GLU A 10 -1.33 -2.89 12.68
C GLU A 10 -0.15 -2.02 13.11
N GLN A 11 1.04 -2.25 12.57
CA GLN A 11 2.22 -1.44 12.89
C GLN A 11 2.08 0.03 12.48
N PRO A 12 1.72 0.37 11.21
CA PRO A 12 1.41 1.74 10.81
C PRO A 12 0.31 2.37 11.65
N TYR A 13 -0.73 1.61 12.00
CA TYR A 13 -1.84 2.12 12.79
C TYR A 13 -1.38 2.57 14.18
N HIS A 14 -0.65 1.74 14.92
CA HIS A 14 -0.12 2.11 16.23
C HIS A 14 0.84 3.31 16.15
N ALA A 15 1.75 3.33 15.17
CA ALA A 15 2.65 4.45 14.95
C ALA A 15 1.87 5.76 14.70
N VAL A 16 0.78 5.71 13.93
CA VAL A 16 -0.07 6.89 13.67
C VAL A 16 -0.78 7.35 14.94
N ILE A 17 -1.39 6.45 15.70
CA ILE A 17 -2.10 6.81 16.95
C ILE A 17 -1.15 7.47 17.95
N GLU A 18 0.08 6.97 18.09
CA GLU A 18 1.09 7.60 18.95
C GLU A 18 1.42 9.04 18.50
N VAL A 19 1.65 9.25 17.21
CA VAL A 19 1.93 10.60 16.68
C VAL A 19 0.75 11.54 16.88
N LEU A 20 -0.49 11.07 16.61
CA LEU A 20 -1.71 11.86 16.85
C LEU A 20 -1.95 12.14 18.34
N SER A 21 -1.42 11.29 19.22
CA SER A 21 -1.42 11.50 20.67
C SER A 21 -0.30 12.42 21.17
N GLY A 22 0.50 13.00 20.26
CA GLY A 22 1.53 13.99 20.57
C GLY A 22 2.96 13.46 20.63
N ALA A 23 3.19 12.18 20.31
CA ALA A 23 4.54 11.65 20.22
C ALA A 23 5.33 12.28 19.06
N LYS A 24 6.62 12.53 19.26
CA LYS A 24 7.50 13.04 18.19
C LYS A 24 7.72 11.95 17.13
N VAL A 25 7.59 12.33 15.86
CA VAL A 25 7.82 11.44 14.72
C VAL A 25 9.21 10.78 14.74
N THR A 26 10.23 11.48 15.26
CA THR A 26 11.59 10.93 15.43
C THR A 26 11.60 9.69 16.33
N ASP A 27 10.90 9.78 17.45
CA ASP A 27 10.94 8.78 18.51
C ASP A 27 10.11 7.56 18.10
N VAL A 28 8.95 7.82 17.46
CA VAL A 28 8.10 6.80 16.84
C VAL A 28 8.88 6.08 15.74
N ALA A 29 9.49 6.79 14.80
CA ALA A 29 10.29 6.18 13.72
C ALA A 29 11.39 5.26 14.27
N SER A 30 12.11 5.71 15.31
CA SER A 30 13.13 4.90 15.98
C SER A 30 12.57 3.65 16.66
N ARG A 31 11.43 3.75 17.36
CA ARG A 31 10.81 2.63 18.08
C ARG A 31 10.31 1.54 17.13
N TYR A 32 9.75 1.95 16.00
CA TYR A 32 9.20 1.05 14.99
C TYR A 32 10.23 0.59 13.95
N GLY A 33 11.49 1.04 14.03
CA GLY A 33 12.55 0.65 13.10
C GLY A 33 12.32 1.11 11.66
N VAL A 34 11.63 2.23 11.47
CA VAL A 34 11.28 2.76 10.13
C VAL A 34 11.82 4.17 9.93
N SER A 35 11.80 4.64 8.69
CA SER A 35 12.17 6.02 8.39
C SER A 35 11.11 7.02 8.89
N ARG A 36 11.54 8.23 9.26
CA ARG A 36 10.64 9.35 9.56
C ARG A 36 9.67 9.64 8.40
N GLN A 37 10.14 9.48 7.17
CA GLN A 37 9.33 9.66 5.96
C GLN A 37 8.18 8.64 5.90
N SER A 38 8.43 7.38 6.29
CA SER A 38 7.39 6.34 6.36
C SER A 38 6.31 6.72 7.35
N VAL A 39 6.68 7.20 8.54
CA VAL A 39 5.73 7.64 9.57
C VAL A 39 4.91 8.84 9.09
N HIS A 40 5.54 9.85 8.49
CA HIS A 40 4.81 10.98 7.89
C HIS A 40 3.84 10.53 6.79
N ALA A 41 4.24 9.58 5.96
CA ALA A 41 3.36 9.02 4.94
C ALA A 41 2.18 8.31 5.59
N TRP A 42 2.38 7.47 6.60
CA TRP A 42 1.28 6.79 7.30
C TRP A 42 0.31 7.78 7.94
N VAL A 43 0.80 8.81 8.63
CA VAL A 43 -0.06 9.85 9.25
C VAL A 43 -0.92 10.54 8.19
N ARG A 44 -0.30 11.00 7.09
CA ARG A 44 -1.05 11.64 5.99
C ARG A 44 -2.12 10.72 5.43
N ARG A 45 -1.76 9.46 5.16
CA ARG A 45 -2.69 8.48 4.57
C ARG A 45 -3.84 8.14 5.51
N TYR A 46 -3.58 8.06 6.81
CA TYR A 46 -4.61 7.86 7.82
C TYR A 46 -5.54 9.07 7.94
N GLN A 47 -5.01 10.30 7.85
CA GLN A 47 -5.84 11.51 7.81
C GLN A 47 -6.72 11.56 6.54
N ASP A 48 -6.18 11.14 5.39
CA ASP A 48 -6.89 11.17 4.10
C ASP A 48 -7.97 10.07 3.98
N GLY A 49 -7.77 8.90 4.60
CA GLY A 49 -8.61 7.71 4.34
C GLY A 49 -8.80 6.75 5.52
N GLY A 50 -8.48 7.18 6.74
CA GLY A 50 -8.57 6.35 7.94
C GLY A 50 -7.73 5.07 7.84
N LEU A 51 -8.23 3.99 8.45
CA LEU A 51 -7.57 2.69 8.43
C LEU A 51 -7.38 2.14 7.01
N ALA A 52 -8.34 2.38 6.11
CA ALA A 52 -8.25 1.99 4.71
C ALA A 52 -7.09 2.68 3.96
N GLY A 53 -6.70 3.88 4.39
CA GLY A 53 -5.54 4.59 3.85
C GLY A 53 -4.20 3.91 4.13
N LEU A 54 -4.13 3.08 5.16
CA LEU A 54 -2.96 2.31 5.59
C LEU A 54 -2.87 0.93 4.94
N ALA A 55 -3.93 0.44 4.30
CA ALA A 55 -3.92 -0.81 3.56
C ALA A 55 -2.86 -0.79 2.44
N ASP A 56 -2.40 -1.99 2.07
CA ASP A 56 -1.34 -2.14 1.09
C ASP A 56 -1.80 -1.59 -0.27
N ARG A 57 -0.88 -0.88 -0.94
CA ARG A 57 -1.18 -0.27 -2.23
C ARG A 57 -0.41 -1.00 -3.30
N SER A 58 -1.03 -1.10 -4.46
CA SER A 58 -0.31 -1.51 -5.65
C SER A 58 0.91 -0.62 -5.85
N HIS A 59 2.09 -1.25 -5.82
CA HIS A 59 3.35 -0.63 -6.22
C HIS A 59 3.45 -0.45 -7.75
N VAL A 60 2.49 -1.02 -8.49
CA VAL A 60 2.45 -0.91 -9.95
C VAL A 60 2.07 0.52 -10.35
N PRO A 61 2.79 1.15 -11.29
CA PRO A 61 2.40 2.44 -11.83
C PRO A 61 0.98 2.37 -12.42
N LYS A 62 0.18 3.41 -12.17
CA LYS A 62 -1.22 3.47 -12.62
C LYS A 62 -1.36 3.42 -14.14
N ALA A 63 -0.37 3.95 -14.86
CA ALA A 63 -0.28 3.90 -16.30
C ALA A 63 1.19 3.96 -16.72
N HIS A 64 1.52 3.30 -17.83
CA HIS A 64 2.80 3.41 -18.50
C HIS A 64 2.57 3.84 -19.96
N PRO A 65 3.39 4.72 -20.57
CA PRO A 65 3.17 5.19 -21.94
C PRO A 65 3.06 4.07 -22.99
N MET A 66 3.73 2.94 -22.76
CA MET A 66 3.69 1.76 -23.63
C MET A 66 2.77 0.65 -23.08
N GLN A 67 1.79 0.98 -22.25
CA GLN A 67 0.83 0.01 -21.76
C GLN A 67 -0.05 -0.50 -22.90
N THR A 68 -0.15 -1.82 -23.03
CA THR A 68 -0.99 -2.47 -24.05
C THR A 68 -2.46 -2.10 -23.83
N PRO A 69 -3.22 -1.72 -24.87
CA PRO A 69 -4.64 -1.44 -24.72
C PRO A 69 -5.41 -2.67 -24.21
N ALA A 70 -6.37 -2.47 -23.31
CA ALA A 70 -7.14 -3.54 -22.67
C ALA A 70 -7.80 -4.51 -23.68
N ALA A 71 -8.24 -4.00 -24.83
CA ALA A 71 -8.82 -4.83 -25.90
C ALA A 71 -7.80 -5.84 -26.48
N ILE A 72 -6.53 -5.43 -26.61
CA ILE A 72 -5.46 -6.29 -27.12
C ILE A 72 -5.05 -7.31 -26.04
N GLU A 73 -5.00 -6.91 -24.77
CA GLU A 73 -4.77 -7.84 -23.65
C GLU A 73 -5.85 -8.93 -23.60
N ALA A 74 -7.12 -8.55 -23.76
CA ALA A 74 -8.23 -9.49 -23.83
C ALA A 74 -8.07 -10.49 -24.99
N LEU A 75 -7.68 -10.01 -26.18
CA LEU A 75 -7.41 -10.86 -27.34
C LEU A 75 -6.26 -11.85 -27.08
N ILE A 76 -5.16 -11.41 -26.47
CA ILE A 76 -4.04 -12.28 -26.11
C ILE A 76 -4.49 -13.38 -25.13
N CYS A 77 -5.32 -13.03 -24.14
CA CYS A 77 -5.87 -13.97 -23.18
C CYS A 77 -6.83 -14.99 -23.80
N GLU A 78 -7.67 -14.58 -24.76
CA GLU A 78 -8.50 -15.47 -25.56
C GLU A 78 -7.64 -16.47 -26.35
N LEU A 79 -6.64 -15.98 -27.09
CA LEU A 79 -5.75 -16.83 -27.89
C LEU A 79 -5.00 -17.85 -27.04
N ARG A 80 -4.51 -17.46 -25.86
CA ARG A 80 -3.85 -18.37 -24.90
C ARG A 80 -4.80 -19.44 -24.38
N ARG A 81 -6.05 -19.10 -24.08
CA ARG A 81 -7.07 -20.06 -23.61
C ARG A 81 -7.46 -21.04 -24.71
N ALA A 82 -7.53 -20.58 -25.96
CA ALA A 82 -7.85 -21.43 -27.12
C ALA A 82 -6.72 -22.38 -27.53
N HIS A 83 -5.47 -22.08 -27.15
CA HIS A 83 -4.29 -22.90 -27.49
C HIS A 83 -3.46 -23.26 -26.24
N PRO A 84 -4.02 -24.06 -25.32
CA PRO A 84 -3.25 -24.57 -24.18
C PRO A 84 -2.13 -25.51 -24.68
N ARG A 85 -0.99 -25.50 -23.99
CA ARG A 85 0.15 -26.39 -24.28
C ARG A 85 -0.15 -27.84 -23.95
#